data_AF-A0A5M8PFF1-F1
#
_entry.id   AF-A0A5M8PFF1-F1
#
_cell.length_a   1.000
_cell.length_b   1.000
_cell.length_c   1.000
_cell.angle_alpha   90.00
_cell.angle_beta   90.00
_cell.angle_gamma   90.00
#
_symmetry.space_group_name_H-M   'P 1'
#
loop_
_entity.id
_entity.type
_entity.pdbx_description
1 polymer ?
#
loop_
_entity_poly.entity_id
_entity_poly.type
_entity_poly.pdbx_seq_one_letter_code
_entity_poly.pdbx_strand_id
1 'polypeptide(L)'
;MQLAVIEFARNVCGIPNAASVKLNERTTDPVVIFMPEIDPPVAVRLHGQRLARVRCPFVGVLVPGSRPPIISERHRHRYEVNPDYVDRLAAGELSFVGKDDQGERMEIFELRDHPWFVGVQFHPEYLSRVLRPSVPDLGFVAASSGCLEEMLGKRACKGQSVGMVDSEPSLVNGMEGVGI
;
A
#
# COMPACT_ATOMS: atom_id res chain seq x y z
N MET A 1 -5.24 8.42 -1.78
CA MET A 1 -3.81 8.51 -2.13
C MET A 1 -3.42 9.80 -2.90
N GLN A 2 -4.00 10.08 -4.07
CA GLN A 2 -3.53 11.14 -5.00
C GLN A 2 -3.33 12.53 -4.39
N LEU A 3 -4.27 13.01 -3.57
CA LEU A 3 -4.16 14.33 -2.94
C LEU A 3 -3.01 14.42 -1.93
N ALA A 4 -2.74 13.35 -1.19
CA ALA A 4 -1.62 13.30 -0.27
C ALA A 4 -0.28 13.37 -1.00
N VAL A 5 -0.15 12.70 -2.17
CA VAL A 5 1.04 12.83 -3.02
C VAL A 5 1.23 14.28 -3.50
N ILE A 6 0.16 14.95 -3.90
CA ILE A 6 0.22 16.35 -4.35
C ILE A 6 0.63 17.28 -3.21
N GLU A 7 0.02 17.11 -2.03
CA GLU A 7 0.33 17.92 -0.85
C GLU A 7 1.78 17.73 -0.41
N PHE A 8 2.23 16.48 -0.34
CA PHE A 8 3.59 16.13 0.03
C PHE A 8 4.63 16.70 -0.96
N ALA A 9 4.34 16.60 -2.26
CA ALA A 9 5.19 17.18 -3.30
C ALA A 9 5.38 18.69 -3.12
N ARG A 10 4.32 19.41 -2.74
CA ARG A 10 4.36 20.86 -2.53
C ARG A 10 5.13 21.24 -1.27
N ASN A 11 4.84 20.58 -0.16
CA ASN A 11 5.28 21.02 1.15
C ASN A 11 6.62 20.41 1.58
N VAL A 12 6.94 19.19 1.13
CA VAL A 12 8.17 18.48 1.52
C VAL A 12 9.18 18.46 0.38
N CYS A 13 8.76 18.14 -0.85
CA CYS A 13 9.69 18.02 -1.99
C CYS A 13 9.99 19.35 -2.71
N GLY A 14 9.38 20.46 -2.27
CA GLY A 14 9.58 21.79 -2.87
C GLY A 14 9.09 21.88 -4.32
N ILE A 15 7.96 21.25 -4.65
CA ILE A 15 7.33 21.28 -5.98
C ILE A 15 6.03 22.08 -5.89
N PRO A 16 6.08 23.43 -5.87
CA PRO A 16 4.91 24.26 -5.55
C PRO A 16 3.76 24.10 -6.56
N ASN A 17 4.10 23.85 -7.83
CA ASN A 17 3.12 23.68 -8.90
C ASN A 17 2.61 22.23 -9.03
N ALA A 18 3.07 21.30 -8.18
CA ALA A 18 2.66 19.91 -8.25
C ALA A 18 1.14 19.79 -8.29
N ALA A 19 0.59 19.13 -9.31
CA ALA A 19 -0.84 18.91 -9.42
C ALA A 19 -1.16 17.63 -10.18
N SER A 20 -2.43 17.22 -10.10
CA SER A 20 -2.97 16.22 -11.02
C SER A 20 -3.39 16.88 -12.32
N VAL A 21 -3.08 16.24 -13.44
CA VAL A 21 -3.61 16.66 -14.76
C VAL A 21 -5.14 16.65 -14.80
N LYS A 22 -5.81 15.87 -13.93
CA LYS A 22 -7.27 15.89 -13.76
C LYS A 22 -7.78 17.23 -13.20
N LEU A 23 -7.02 17.82 -12.29
CA LEU A 23 -7.41 19.02 -11.55
C LEU A 23 -6.88 20.29 -12.22
N ASN A 24 -5.69 20.21 -12.81
CA ASN A 24 -5.06 21.30 -13.53
C ASN A 24 -4.25 20.73 -14.69
N GLU A 25 -4.84 20.72 -15.89
CA GLU A 25 -4.20 20.26 -17.12
C GLU A 25 -2.98 21.11 -17.53
N ARG A 26 -2.89 22.34 -17.03
CA ARG A 26 -1.81 23.30 -17.36
C ARG A 26 -0.66 23.30 -16.35
N THR A 27 -0.64 22.35 -15.42
CA THR A 27 0.47 22.27 -14.46
C THR A 27 1.78 21.99 -15.17
N THR A 28 2.85 22.67 -14.74
CA THR A 28 4.23 22.38 -15.15
C THR A 28 4.78 21.12 -14.49
N ASP A 29 4.17 20.71 -13.37
CA ASP A 29 4.64 19.62 -12.52
C ASP A 29 3.53 18.57 -12.32
N PRO A 30 3.26 17.73 -13.34
CA PRO A 30 2.17 16.75 -13.30
C PRO A 30 2.58 15.52 -12.48
N VAL A 31 2.44 15.60 -11.15
CA VAL A 31 2.76 14.51 -10.22
C VAL A 31 1.75 13.36 -10.26
N VAL A 32 0.53 13.62 -10.76
CA VAL A 32 -0.51 12.61 -10.97
C VAL A 32 -1.03 12.73 -12.41
N ILE A 33 -0.85 11.67 -13.20
CA ILE A 33 -1.12 11.63 -14.64
C ILE A 33 -2.16 10.59 -15.00
N PHE A 34 -2.77 10.73 -16.18
CA PHE A 34 -3.64 9.70 -16.75
C PHE A 34 -2.78 8.58 -17.35
N MET A 35 -2.88 7.37 -16.81
CA MET A 35 -2.18 6.18 -17.32
C MET A 35 -3.23 5.10 -17.62
N PRO A 36 -3.73 5.00 -18.86
CA PRO A 36 -4.68 3.96 -19.24
C PRO A 36 -4.03 2.58 -19.17
N GLU A 37 -4.83 1.55 -18.92
CA GLU A 37 -4.37 0.17 -19.08
C GLU A 37 -4.24 -0.17 -20.57
N ILE A 38 -3.23 -0.96 -20.93
CA ILE A 38 -2.90 -1.28 -22.33
C ILE A 38 -3.90 -2.31 -22.90
N ASP A 39 -4.57 -3.10 -22.05
CA ASP A 39 -5.49 -4.16 -22.49
C ASP A 39 -6.91 -3.63 -22.82
N PRO A 40 -7.36 -3.69 -24.08
CA PRO A 40 -8.65 -3.15 -24.53
C PRO A 40 -9.90 -3.68 -23.79
N PRO A 41 -10.02 -4.98 -23.41
CA PRO A 41 -11.21 -5.44 -22.69
C PRO A 41 -11.26 -5.01 -21.22
N VAL A 42 -10.13 -4.59 -20.65
CA VAL A 42 -10.03 -4.07 -19.27
C VAL A 42 -10.17 -2.54 -19.25
N ALA A 43 -9.71 -1.84 -20.29
CA ALA A 43 -9.87 -0.39 -20.45
C ALA A 43 -11.35 0.09 -20.42
N VAL A 44 -12.32 -0.75 -20.79
CA VAL A 44 -13.77 -0.45 -20.72
C VAL A 44 -14.35 -0.70 -19.33
N ARG A 45 -13.67 -1.50 -18.50
CA ARG A 45 -14.09 -1.80 -17.13
C ARG A 45 -13.37 -0.85 -16.19
N LEU A 46 -14.05 0.22 -15.78
CA LEU A 46 -13.64 1.05 -14.63
C LEU A 46 -13.46 0.22 -13.35
N HIS A 47 -13.89 -1.05 -13.34
CA HIS A 47 -13.82 -2.00 -12.25
C HIS A 47 -12.91 -3.17 -12.61
N GLY A 48 -11.65 -3.08 -12.20
CA GLY A 48 -10.67 -4.16 -12.31
C GLY A 48 -10.26 -4.65 -10.92
N GLN A 49 -10.13 -5.97 -10.75
CA GLN A 49 -9.25 -6.47 -9.71
C GLN A 49 -7.83 -6.41 -10.26
N ARG A 50 -6.94 -5.73 -9.55
CA ARG A 50 -5.52 -5.65 -9.89
C ARG A 50 -4.71 -6.24 -8.75
N LEU A 51 -3.63 -6.92 -9.12
CA LEU A 51 -2.64 -7.41 -8.17
C LEU A 51 -1.69 -6.29 -7.82
N ALA A 52 -1.51 -6.04 -6.53
CA ALA A 52 -0.46 -5.18 -6.03
C ALA A 52 0.60 -6.05 -5.35
N ARG A 53 1.84 -5.99 -5.83
CA ARG A 53 3.00 -6.55 -5.15
C ARG A 53 3.42 -5.60 -4.02
N VAL A 54 3.30 -6.07 -2.80
CA VAL A 54 3.65 -5.33 -1.59
C VAL A 54 5.05 -5.73 -1.18
N ARG A 55 5.98 -4.78 -1.25
CA ARG A 55 7.29 -4.89 -0.61
C ARG A 55 7.18 -4.41 0.82
N CYS A 56 7.94 -5.05 1.71
CA CYS A 56 7.95 -4.66 3.11
C CYS A 56 8.42 -3.20 3.25
N PRO A 57 7.88 -2.41 4.20
CA PRO A 57 6.82 -2.77 5.15
C PRO A 57 5.57 -1.94 4.90
N PHE A 58 4.50 -2.48 4.31
CA PHE A 58 3.16 -1.89 4.46
C PHE A 58 2.66 -2.23 5.86
N VAL A 59 2.88 -1.35 6.84
CA VAL A 59 3.71 -1.64 8.03
C VAL A 59 3.41 -3.01 8.61
N GLY A 60 4.29 -3.92 8.18
CA GLY A 60 4.33 -5.31 8.58
C GLY A 60 3.09 -6.15 8.29
N VAL A 61 2.01 -5.67 7.65
CA VAL A 61 0.73 -6.40 7.57
C VAL A 61 0.37 -6.94 8.99
N LEU A 62 0.65 -6.12 10.01
CA LEU A 62 0.35 -6.21 11.44
C LEU A 62 0.29 -7.63 12.07
N VAL A 63 1.32 -8.43 11.74
CA VAL A 63 1.71 -9.82 12.07
C VAL A 63 1.39 -10.35 13.49
N PRO A 64 0.89 -11.60 13.68
CA PRO A 64 1.81 -12.76 13.83
C PRO A 64 1.70 -13.88 12.75
N GLY A 65 2.82 -14.21 12.07
CA GLY A 65 2.97 -15.26 11.04
C GLY A 65 3.08 -14.80 9.56
N SER A 66 3.23 -13.51 9.30
CA SER A 66 2.97 -12.83 8.02
C SER A 66 3.67 -13.38 6.77
N ARG A 67 2.93 -13.52 5.67
CA ARG A 67 3.23 -13.10 4.27
C ARG A 67 1.97 -13.37 3.43
N PRO A 68 1.63 -12.53 2.43
CA PRO A 68 2.20 -12.71 1.10
C PRO A 68 2.69 -11.41 0.45
N PRO A 69 3.69 -11.50 -0.43
CA PRO A 69 4.28 -10.36 -1.16
C PRO A 69 3.33 -9.75 -2.21
N ILE A 70 2.09 -10.22 -2.31
CA ILE A 70 1.11 -9.86 -3.33
C ILE A 70 -0.29 -9.87 -2.72
N ILE A 71 -1.04 -8.79 -2.91
CA ILE A 71 -2.46 -8.65 -2.58
C ILE A 71 -3.27 -8.46 -3.86
N SER A 72 -4.54 -8.89 -3.85
CA SER A 72 -5.47 -8.70 -4.96
C SER A 72 -6.61 -7.81 -4.48
N GLU A 73 -6.70 -6.60 -5.03
CA GLU A 73 -7.63 -5.58 -4.56
C GLU A 73 -8.43 -4.97 -5.72
N ARG A 74 -9.56 -4.35 -5.39
CA ARG A 74 -10.45 -3.72 -6.39
C ARG A 74 -10.09 -2.27 -6.61
N HIS A 75 -9.88 -1.90 -7.88
CA HIS A 75 -9.46 -0.58 -8.29
C HIS A 75 -10.59 0.08 -9.10
N ARG A 76 -10.75 1.39 -8.92
CA ARG A 76 -11.71 2.21 -9.66
C ARG A 76 -11.18 3.63 -9.88
N HIS A 77 -9.99 3.73 -10.44
CA HIS A 77 -9.36 4.99 -10.81
C HIS A 77 -8.75 4.93 -12.21
N ARG A 78 -8.40 6.10 -12.73
CA ARG A 78 -7.82 6.31 -14.07
C ARG A 78 -6.47 7.02 -14.03
N TYR A 79 -6.17 7.63 -12.90
CA TYR A 79 -5.01 8.49 -12.71
C TYR A 79 -4.07 7.80 -11.74
N GLU A 80 -2.78 7.90 -12.02
CA GLU A 80 -1.69 7.25 -11.29
C GLU A 80 -0.64 8.29 -10.92
N VAL A 81 0.21 7.97 -9.94
CA VAL A 81 1.40 8.78 -9.65
C VAL A 81 2.32 8.73 -10.87
N ASN A 82 2.82 9.88 -11.30
CA ASN A 82 3.76 9.95 -12.40
C ASN A 82 5.10 9.28 -12.01
N PRO A 83 5.54 8.22 -12.72
CA PRO A 83 6.79 7.53 -12.44
C PRO A 83 8.02 8.46 -12.37
N ASP A 84 8.04 9.54 -13.17
CA ASP A 84 9.14 10.52 -13.20
C ASP A 84 9.37 11.24 -11.87
N TYR A 85 8.35 11.29 -11.00
CA TYR A 85 8.40 11.96 -9.70
C TYR A 85 8.63 10.99 -8.53
N VAL A 86 8.55 9.68 -8.77
CA VAL A 86 8.58 8.67 -7.70
C VAL A 86 9.87 8.73 -6.89
N ASP A 87 11.03 8.84 -7.56
CA ASP A 87 12.31 8.90 -6.87
C ASP A 87 12.46 10.17 -6.02
N ARG A 88 11.94 11.30 -6.50
CA ARG A 88 11.95 12.57 -5.76
C ARG A 88 11.04 12.54 -4.54
N LEU A 89 9.87 11.91 -4.67
CA LEU A 89 8.94 11.70 -3.55
C LEU A 89 9.53 10.73 -2.51
N ALA A 90 10.15 9.64 -2.95
CA ALA A 90 10.81 8.67 -2.08
C ALA A 90 12.00 9.27 -1.32
N ALA A 91 12.79 10.11 -1.98
CA ALA A 91 13.86 10.87 -1.35
C ALA A 91 13.34 11.82 -0.25
N GLY A 92 12.11 12.32 -0.41
CA GLY A 92 11.43 13.15 0.59
C GLY A 92 10.86 12.39 1.79
N GLU A 93 10.95 11.05 1.82
CA GLU A 93 10.42 10.13 2.85
C GLU A 93 9.05 9.50 2.61
N LEU A 94 8.41 9.79 1.47
CA LEU A 94 7.20 9.09 1.02
C LEU A 94 7.57 7.78 0.31
N SER A 95 7.55 6.66 1.04
CA SER A 95 7.96 5.36 0.52
C SER A 95 6.81 4.66 -0.21
N PHE A 96 7.01 4.32 -1.49
CA PHE A 96 6.07 3.49 -2.24
C PHE A 96 6.32 2.00 -1.98
N VAL A 97 5.52 1.43 -1.08
CA VAL A 97 5.65 0.05 -0.60
C VAL A 97 4.85 -0.96 -1.42
N GLY A 98 3.81 -0.52 -2.14
CA GLY A 98 3.00 -1.38 -3.01
C GLY A 98 3.05 -0.89 -4.44
N LYS A 99 3.36 -1.80 -5.37
CA LYS A 99 3.35 -1.52 -6.81
C LYS A 99 2.47 -2.53 -7.54
N ASP A 100 2.06 -2.24 -8.75
CA ASP A 100 1.38 -3.23 -9.60
C ASP A 100 2.30 -4.42 -9.97
N ASP A 101 1.76 -5.36 -10.74
CA ASP A 101 2.46 -6.55 -11.21
C ASP A 101 3.58 -6.26 -12.22
N GLN A 102 3.57 -5.10 -12.88
CA GLN A 102 4.66 -4.66 -13.76
C GLN A 102 5.67 -3.76 -13.04
N GLY A 103 5.33 -3.25 -11.86
CA GLY A 103 6.16 -2.33 -11.08
C GLY A 103 6.11 -0.88 -11.58
N GLU A 104 5.20 -0.56 -12.49
CA GLU A 104 5.05 0.75 -13.14
C GLU A 104 4.18 1.68 -12.30
N ARG A 105 3.12 1.15 -11.69
CA ARG A 105 2.15 1.94 -10.93
C ARG A 105 2.40 1.81 -9.44
N MET A 106 2.33 2.94 -8.75
CA MET A 106 2.43 2.99 -7.30
C MET A 106 1.04 2.86 -6.70
N GLU A 107 0.77 1.74 -6.07
CA GLU A 107 -0.55 1.38 -5.52
C GLU A 107 -0.67 1.74 -4.03
N ILE A 108 0.45 1.70 -3.31
CA ILE A 108 0.49 1.95 -1.87
C ILE A 108 1.73 2.78 -1.53
N PHE A 109 1.54 3.84 -0.76
CA PHE A 109 2.62 4.56 -0.10
C PHE A 109 2.47 4.57 1.42
N GLU A 110 3.59 4.82 2.08
CA GLU A 110 3.66 5.16 3.49
C GLU A 110 4.60 6.33 3.72
N LEU A 111 4.28 7.18 4.69
CA LEU A 111 5.20 8.22 5.15
C LEU A 111 6.03 7.68 6.32
N ARG A 112 7.36 7.78 6.20
CA ARG A 112 8.26 7.44 7.31
C ARG A 112 8.04 8.43 8.47
N ASP A 113 8.25 7.96 9.69
CA ASP A 113 8.14 8.76 10.92
C ASP A 113 6.74 9.31 11.27
N HIS A 114 5.68 8.67 10.77
CA HIS A 114 4.30 8.93 11.20
C HIS A 114 3.64 7.63 11.72
N PRO A 115 2.90 7.66 12.86
CA PRO A 115 2.34 6.44 13.46
C PRO A 115 1.43 5.66 12.52
N TRP A 116 0.62 6.38 11.73
CA TRP A 116 -0.18 5.77 10.67
C TRP A 116 -0.48 6.79 9.56
N PHE A 117 0.29 6.76 8.47
CA PHE A 117 0.04 7.58 7.29
C PHE A 117 0.22 6.71 6.04
N VAL A 118 -0.88 6.07 5.66
CA VAL A 118 -0.93 5.08 4.60
C VAL A 118 -1.85 5.58 3.50
N GLY A 119 -1.38 5.55 2.26
CA GLY A 119 -2.19 5.89 1.10
C GLY A 119 -2.34 4.69 0.17
N VAL A 120 -3.58 4.30 -0.13
CA VAL A 120 -3.91 3.24 -1.10
C VAL A 120 -4.67 3.79 -2.31
N GLN A 121 -4.42 3.23 -3.49
CA GLN A 121 -5.18 3.49 -4.72
C GLN A 121 -6.46 2.68 -4.81
N PHE A 122 -6.41 1.42 -4.37
CA PHE A 122 -7.54 0.52 -4.35
C PHE A 122 -8.59 0.92 -3.30
N HIS A 123 -9.72 0.23 -3.36
CA HIS A 123 -10.87 0.38 -2.47
C HIS A 123 -10.85 -0.72 -1.39
N PRO A 124 -10.22 -0.50 -0.23
CA PRO A 124 -10.12 -1.50 0.84
C PRO A 124 -11.49 -1.94 1.38
N GLU A 125 -12.53 -1.11 1.21
CA GLU A 125 -13.88 -1.37 1.67
C GLU A 125 -14.55 -2.56 0.98
N TYR A 126 -14.15 -2.90 -0.26
CA TYR A 126 -14.85 -3.92 -1.04
C TYR A 126 -14.50 -5.36 -0.62
N LEU A 127 -13.30 -5.59 -0.08
CA LEU A 127 -12.85 -6.94 0.33
C LEU A 127 -12.79 -7.12 1.85
N SER A 128 -13.06 -6.07 2.62
CA SER A 128 -13.15 -6.09 4.07
C SER A 128 -14.30 -6.99 4.55
N ARG A 129 -14.08 -7.76 5.62
CA ARG A 129 -15.08 -8.66 6.25
C ARG A 129 -15.03 -8.54 7.76
N VAL A 130 -16.12 -8.89 8.43
CA VAL A 130 -16.23 -8.85 9.90
C VAL A 130 -15.09 -9.59 10.61
N LEU A 131 -14.80 -10.83 10.19
CA LEU A 131 -13.72 -11.65 10.78
C LEU A 131 -12.36 -11.45 10.11
N ARG A 132 -12.29 -10.60 9.07
CA ARG A 132 -11.07 -10.33 8.32
C ARG A 132 -11.12 -8.89 7.79
N PRO A 133 -10.95 -7.89 8.66
CA PRO A 133 -10.98 -6.49 8.25
C PRO A 133 -9.85 -6.20 7.26
N SER A 134 -10.03 -5.17 6.43
CA SER A 134 -8.97 -4.68 5.56
C SER A 134 -7.79 -4.16 6.41
N VAL A 135 -6.58 -4.31 5.89
CA VAL A 135 -5.37 -3.85 6.58
C VAL A 135 -5.38 -2.32 6.78
N PRO A 136 -5.76 -1.49 5.77
CA PRO A 136 -5.84 -0.05 5.96
C PRO A 136 -6.79 0.37 7.09
N ASP A 137 -7.98 -0.23 7.15
CA ASP A 137 -8.99 0.16 8.14
C ASP A 137 -8.60 -0.30 9.54
N LEU A 138 -8.12 -1.54 9.68
CA LEU A 138 -7.70 -2.08 10.96
C LEU A 138 -6.53 -1.29 11.54
N GLY A 139 -5.52 -0.99 10.72
CA GLY A 139 -4.36 -0.22 11.15
C GLY A 139 -4.73 1.22 11.52
N PHE A 140 -5.65 1.86 10.79
CA PHE A 140 -6.16 3.19 11.15
C PHE A 140 -6.87 3.18 12.52
N VAL A 141 -7.77 2.22 12.74
CA VAL A 141 -8.46 2.08 14.03
C VAL A 141 -7.45 1.83 15.15
N ALA A 142 -6.53 0.88 14.97
CA ALA A 142 -5.50 0.54 15.95
C ALA A 142 -4.59 1.74 16.28
N ALA A 143 -4.26 2.56 15.28
CA ALA A 143 -3.50 3.80 15.48
C ALA A 143 -4.30 4.80 16.31
N SER A 144 -5.58 5.00 15.97
CA SER A 144 -6.45 5.94 16.68
C SER A 144 -6.74 5.52 18.13
N SER A 145 -6.75 4.22 18.42
CA SER A 145 -6.94 3.68 19.77
C SER A 145 -5.64 3.52 20.57
N GLY A 146 -4.48 3.81 19.96
CA GLY A 146 -3.17 3.70 20.60
C GLY A 146 -2.68 2.26 20.82
N CYS A 147 -3.32 1.25 20.20
CA CYS A 147 -2.92 -0.15 20.31
C CYS A 147 -2.12 -0.66 19.09
N LEU A 148 -1.84 0.18 18.09
CA LEU A 148 -1.08 -0.22 16.90
C LEU A 148 0.27 -0.87 17.23
N GLU A 149 1.02 -0.27 18.14
CA GLU A 149 2.34 -0.79 18.59
C GLU A 149 2.22 -2.16 19.28
N GLU A 150 1.12 -2.39 20.01
CA GLU A 150 0.83 -3.68 20.63
C GLU A 150 0.51 -4.73 19.57
N MET A 151 -0.29 -4.37 18.56
CA MET A 151 -0.64 -5.25 17.44
C MET A 151 0.57 -5.62 16.57
N LEU A 152 1.53 -4.71 16.46
CA LEU A 152 2.79 -4.95 15.75
C LEU A 152 3.76 -5.86 16.51
N GLY A 153 3.57 -5.99 17.83
CA GLY A 153 4.55 -6.58 18.74
C GLY A 153 5.85 -5.76 18.80
N LYS A 154 6.69 -5.98 19.83
CA LYS A 154 8.01 -5.33 19.98
C LYS A 154 9.05 -5.74 18.90
N ARG A 155 8.63 -6.22 17.73
CA ARG A 155 9.46 -6.80 16.66
C ARG A 155 9.21 -6.17 15.28
N ALA A 156 8.94 -4.87 15.20
CA ALA A 156 9.17 -4.18 13.94
C ALA A 156 10.66 -4.31 13.57
N CYS A 157 10.94 -5.08 12.53
CA CYS A 157 12.25 -5.63 12.16
C CYS A 157 13.41 -4.62 12.26
N LYS A 158 14.37 -4.88 13.16
CA LYS A 158 15.76 -4.47 12.91
C LYS A 158 16.20 -5.19 11.62
N GLY A 159 16.64 -4.42 10.63
CA GLY A 159 16.99 -4.93 9.31
C GLY A 159 17.82 -6.20 9.37
N GLN A 160 17.34 -7.27 8.76
CA GLN A 160 18.10 -8.49 8.57
C GLN A 160 18.24 -8.78 7.08
N SER A 161 19.52 -8.81 6.69
CA SER A 161 20.06 -9.30 5.43
C SER A 161 19.54 -10.69 5.09
N VAL A 162 19.21 -10.88 3.82
CA VAL A 162 18.73 -12.13 3.22
C VAL A 162 19.79 -13.24 3.38
N GLY A 163 19.42 -14.32 4.07
CA GLY A 163 20.10 -15.60 4.04
C GLY A 163 19.08 -16.72 3.81
N MET A 164 19.21 -17.45 2.70
CA MET A 164 18.45 -18.65 2.34
C MET A 164 18.69 -19.78 3.35
N VAL A 165 17.63 -20.44 3.81
CA VAL A 165 17.64 -21.88 4.16
C VAL A 165 16.22 -22.47 3.94
N ASP A 166 16.16 -23.58 3.21
CA ASP A 166 14.99 -24.45 2.97
C ASP A 166 14.65 -25.32 4.19
N SER A 167 13.35 -25.54 4.49
CA SER A 167 12.81 -26.84 4.98
C SER A 167 11.29 -26.78 5.26
N GLU A 168 10.63 -27.93 5.07
CA GLU A 168 9.20 -28.27 4.91
C GLU A 168 8.17 -27.86 6.00
N PRO A 169 6.84 -27.91 5.70
CA PRO A 169 5.79 -27.50 6.62
C PRO A 169 5.23 -28.68 7.45
N SER A 170 5.31 -28.59 8.78
CA SER A 170 4.52 -29.42 9.70
C SER A 170 3.41 -28.56 10.34
N LEU A 171 2.18 -28.69 9.84
CA LEU A 171 0.98 -28.12 10.45
C LEU A 171 0.31 -29.18 11.34
N VAL A 172 0.36 -29.00 12.65
CA VAL A 172 -0.46 -29.71 13.63
C VAL A 172 -1.59 -28.79 14.07
N ASN A 173 -2.84 -29.17 13.77
CA ASN A 173 -4.04 -28.45 14.20
C ASN A 173 -4.40 -28.84 15.64
N GLY A 174 -4.44 -27.85 16.54
CA GLY A 174 -4.82 -28.01 17.95
C GLY A 174 -6.33 -27.96 18.17
N MET A 175 -7.01 -29.08 17.95
CA MET A 175 -8.36 -29.33 18.46
C MET A 175 -8.46 -30.73 19.05
N GLU A 176 -7.93 -30.92 20.26
CA GLU A 176 -8.41 -31.98 21.16
C GLU A 176 -8.43 -31.44 22.59
N GLY A 177 -9.62 -31.35 23.17
CA GLY A 177 -9.81 -30.79 24.50
C GLY A 177 -11.26 -30.58 24.91
N VAL A 178 -12.16 -31.55 24.65
CA VAL A 178 -13.39 -31.73 25.44
C VAL A 178 -13.64 -33.23 25.54
N GLY A 179 -13.47 -33.77 26.74
CA GLY A 179 -13.82 -35.15 27.07
C GLY A 179 -15.23 -35.25 27.67
N ILE A 180 -15.89 -36.36 27.35
CA ILE A 180 -16.56 -37.24 28.32
C ILE A 180 -16.04 -38.65 28.01
#